data_AF-A0A9X1UJL8-F1
#
_entry.id   AF-A0A9X1UJL8-F1
#
_cell.length_a   1.000
_cell.length_b   1.000
_cell.length_c   1.000
_cell.angle_alpha   90.00
_cell.angle_beta   90.00
_cell.angle_gamma   90.00
#
_symmetry.space_group_name_H-M   'P 1'
#
loop_
_entity.id
_entity.type
_entity.pdbx_description
1 polymer ?
#
loop_
_entity_poly.entity_id
_entity_poly.type
_entity_poly.pdbx_seq_one_letter_code
_entity_poly.pdbx_strand_id
1 'polypeptide(L)' 'MINFLMLLVAAAGTSTFGSCTQAQVRPQAETPVIVVHSPKGEQGDFRICDDGRVLIYPASHPKSCT' A
#
# COMPACT_ATOMS: atom_id res chain seq x y z
N MET A 1 1.58 -64.57 34.51
CA MET A 1 2.52 -64.03 33.50
C MET A 1 1.75 -63.04 32.65
N ILE A 2 2.00 -61.74 32.84
CA ILE A 2 1.30 -60.67 32.11
C ILE A 2 1.90 -60.57 30.71
N ASN A 3 1.04 -60.61 29.69
CA ASN A 3 1.43 -60.66 28.29
C ASN A 3 1.93 -59.27 27.83
N PHE A 4 3.25 -59.11 27.79
CA PHE A 4 3.93 -57.88 27.37
C PHE A 4 3.57 -57.41 25.95
N LEU A 5 3.02 -58.29 25.12
CA LEU A 5 2.54 -57.94 23.77
C LEU A 5 1.33 -56.99 23.79
N MET A 6 0.48 -57.05 24.82
CA MET A 6 -0.66 -56.12 24.95
C MET A 6 -0.22 -54.71 25.34
N LEU A 7 0.92 -54.57 26.05
CA LEU A 7 1.48 -53.28 26.44
C LEU A 7 2.05 -52.52 25.22
N LEU A 8 2.67 -53.26 24.30
CA LEU A 8 3.23 -52.71 23.05
C LEU A 8 2.14 -52.18 22.11
N VAL A 9 0.97 -52.83 22.06
CA VAL A 9 -0.17 -52.36 21.28
C VAL A 9 -0.78 -51.08 21.86
N ALA A 10 -0.78 -50.93 23.20
CA ALA A 10 -1.26 -49.71 23.85
C ALA A 10 -0.33 -48.49 23.62
N ALA A 11 0.96 -48.71 23.38
CA ALA A 11 1.94 -47.65 23.09
C ALA A 11 2.05 -47.29 21.60
N ALA A 12 1.55 -48.13 20.70
CA ALA A 12 1.52 -47.89 19.25
C ALA A 12 0.43 -46.89 18.81
N GLY A 13 -0.23 -46.22 19.76
CA GLY A 13 -1.07 -45.05 19.52
C GLY A 13 -0.26 -43.81 19.16
N THR A 14 0.69 -43.91 18.23
CA THR A 14 1.33 -42.74 17.61
C THR A 14 0.35 -42.18 16.58
N SER A 15 -0.70 -41.50 17.06
CA SER A 15 -1.52 -40.66 16.21
C SER A 15 -0.63 -39.57 15.61
N THR A 16 -0.48 -39.69 14.31
CA THR A 16 0.24 -38.83 13.39
C THR A 16 0.11 -37.35 13.70
N PHE A 17 1.25 -36.68 13.75
CA PHE A 17 1.43 -35.23 13.80
C PHE A 17 0.64 -34.53 12.68
N GLY A 18 -0.54 -34.02 13.01
CA GLY A 18 -1.25 -33.04 12.19
C GLY A 18 -1.01 -31.65 12.76
N SER A 19 0.18 -31.07 12.57
CA SER A 19 0.38 -29.64 12.81
C SER A 19 -0.34 -28.88 11.71
N CYS A 20 -1.60 -28.51 11.96
CA CYS A 20 -2.32 -27.56 11.12
C CYS A 20 -1.66 -26.19 11.32
N THR A 21 -0.65 -25.86 10.52
CA THR A 21 -0.22 -24.48 10.38
C THR A 21 -1.36 -23.73 9.70
N GLN A 22 -2.14 -22.98 10.48
CA GLN A 22 -3.09 -22.04 9.89
C GLN A 22 -2.28 -21.08 9.02
N ALA A 23 -2.48 -21.15 7.70
CA ALA A 23 -1.92 -20.18 6.80
C ALA A 23 -2.47 -18.81 7.22
N GLN A 24 -1.62 -17.96 7.80
CA GLN A 24 -2.00 -16.58 8.06
C GLN A 24 -2.22 -15.91 6.71
N VAL A 25 -3.48 -15.81 6.30
CA VAL A 25 -3.87 -14.97 5.17
C VAL A 25 -3.50 -13.55 5.58
N ARG A 26 -2.41 -13.03 5.02
CA ARG A 26 -2.06 -11.63 5.20
C ARG A 26 -3.24 -10.82 4.64
N PRO A 27 -3.92 -9.98 5.45
CA PRO A 27 -4.97 -9.12 4.92
C PRO A 27 -4.37 -8.33 3.78
N GLN A 28 -5.05 -8.32 2.63
CA GLN A 28 -4.61 -7.49 1.52
C GLN A 28 -4.67 -6.05 2.03
N ALA A 29 -3.52 -5.40 2.12
CA ALA A 29 -3.47 -4.02 2.58
C ALA A 29 -4.20 -3.16 1.54
N GLU A 30 -5.23 -2.46 1.97
CA GLU A 30 -5.94 -1.52 1.12
C GLU A 30 -4.96 -0.42 0.71
N THR A 31 -4.73 -0.27 -0.60
CA THR A 31 -3.84 0.77 -1.10
C THR A 31 -4.52 2.13 -0.93
N PRO A 32 -3.90 3.10 -0.26
CA PRO A 32 -4.51 4.41 -0.09
C PRO A 32 -4.70 5.07 -1.46
N VAL A 33 -5.89 5.62 -1.68
CA VAL A 33 -6.19 6.40 -2.89
C VAL A 33 -5.79 7.85 -2.65
N ILE A 34 -4.82 8.34 -3.43
CA ILE A 34 -4.47 9.76 -3.44
C ILE A 34 -5.50 10.50 -4.29
N VAL A 35 -6.26 11.41 -3.68
CA VAL A 35 -7.19 12.28 -4.39
C VAL A 35 -6.51 13.62 -4.66
N VAL A 36 -6.35 13.96 -5.94
CA VAL A 36 -5.84 15.27 -6.37
C VAL A 36 -7.03 16.17 -6.70
N HIS A 37 -7.15 17.29 -6.00
CA HIS A 37 -8.15 18.31 -6.29
C HIS A 37 -7.59 19.35 -7.25
N SER A 38 -8.39 19.75 -8.24
CA SER A 38 -8.08 20.91 -9.06
C SER A 38 -8.02 22.17 -8.17
N PRO A 39 -7.03 23.06 -8.38
CA PRO A 39 -6.91 24.29 -7.61
C PRO A 39 -8.15 25.17 -7.83
N LYS A 40 -8.60 25.84 -6.76
CA LYS A 40 -9.67 26.83 -6.84
C LYS A 40 -9.07 28.14 -7.37
N GLY A 41 -9.46 28.53 -8.58
CA GLY A 41 -9.00 29.78 -9.20
C GLY A 41 -8.97 29.68 -10.71
N GLU A 42 -8.65 30.82 -11.35
CA GLU A 42 -8.35 30.84 -12.77
C GLU A 42 -7.00 30.17 -13.04
N GLN A 43 -6.87 29.51 -14.21
CA GLN A 43 -5.59 28.99 -14.65
C GLN A 43 -4.60 30.15 -14.80
N GLY A 44 -3.47 30.06 -14.09
CA GLY A 44 -2.36 30.99 -14.23
C GLY A 44 -1.44 30.61 -15.38
N ASP A 45 -0.75 31.61 -15.90
CA ASP A 45 0.36 31.48 -16.83
C ASP A 45 1.53 32.35 -16.32
N PHE A 46 2.73 32.13 -16.86
CA PHE A 46 3.91 32.87 -16.45
C PHE A 46 4.84 33.19 -17.62
N ARG A 47 5.60 34.26 -17.45
CA ARG A 47 6.66 34.66 -18.39
C ARG A 47 7.93 35.04 -17.65
N ILE A 48 9.06 34.69 -18.25
CA ILE A 48 10.39 35.12 -17.81
C ILE A 48 10.81 36.30 -18.68
N CYS A 49 11.17 37.41 -18.04
CA CYS A 49 11.69 38.61 -18.68
C CYS A 49 13.20 38.53 -18.91
N ASP A 50 13.73 39.35 -19.82
CA ASP A 50 15.16 39.35 -20.16
C ASP A 50 16.04 39.78 -18.97
N ASP A 51 15.48 40.53 -18.02
CA ASP A 51 16.12 40.91 -16.76
C ASP A 51 16.03 39.83 -15.66
N GLY A 52 15.48 38.66 -16.00
CA GLY A 52 15.33 37.51 -15.10
C GLY A 52 14.12 37.56 -14.16
N ARG A 53 13.27 38.59 -14.23
CA ARG A 53 12.02 38.62 -13.45
C ARG A 53 11.02 37.59 -13.98
N VAL A 54 10.23 37.02 -13.08
CA VAL A 54 9.10 36.14 -13.42
C VAL A 54 7.80 36.87 -13.17
N LEU A 55 6.99 37.01 -14.22
CA LEU A 55 5.62 37.53 -14.14
C LEU A 55 4.66 36.37 -14.13
N ILE A 56 3.84 36.26 -13.08
CA ILE A 56 2.72 35.31 -13.00
C ILE A 56 1.43 36.09 -13.19
N TYR A 57 0.55 35.62 -14.06
CA TYR A 57 -0.69 36.30 -14.41
C TYR A 57 -1.81 35.30 -14.72
N PRO A 58 -3.10 35.69 -14.58
CA PRO A 58 -4.22 34.86 -15.02
C PRO A 58 -4.18 34.68 -16.55
N ALA A 59 -4.50 33.49 -17.06
CA ALA A 59 -4.45 33.22 -18.50
C ALA A 59 -5.38 34.13 -19.33
N SER A 60 -6.47 34.64 -18.73
CA SER A 60 -7.37 35.63 -19.35
C SER A 60 -6.77 37.04 -19.43
N HIS A 61 -5.71 37.32 -18.68
CA HIS A 61 -5.11 38.64 -18.53
C HIS A 61 -3.59 38.59 -18.75
N PRO A 62 -3.14 38.39 -20.00
CA PRO A 62 -1.73 38.25 -20.32
C PRO A 62 -0.94 39.51 -19.97
N LYS A 63 0.25 39.31 -19.39
CA LYS A 63 1.19 40.40 -19.10
C LYS A 63 2.45 40.27 -19.96
N SER A 64 3.00 41.42 -20.31
CA SER A 64 4.29 41.54 -21.01
C SER A 64 5.34 42.17 -20.11
N CYS A 65 6.59 41.83 -20.36
CA CYS A 65 7.74 42.55 -19.81
C CYS A 65 7.79 43.96 -20.42
N THR A 66 8.33 44.92 -19.67
CA THR A 66 8.54 46.32 -20.09
C THR A 66 10.01 46.55 -20.36
#